data_AF-A4S8I6-F1
#
_entry.id   AF-A4S8I6-F1
#
_cell.length_a   1.000
_cell.length_b   1.000
_cell.length_c   1.000
_cell.angle_alpha   90.00
_cell.angle_beta   90.00
_cell.angle_gamma   90.00
#
_symmetry.space_group_name_H-M   'P 1'
#
loop_
_entity.id
_entity.type
_entity.pdbx_description
1 polymer ?
#
loop_
_entity_poly.entity_id
_entity_poly.type
_entity_poly.pdbx_seq_one_letter_code
_entity_poly.pdbx_strand_id
1 'polypeptide(L)'
;MELERFLDAVSREAGEEVDLVTLSHWDVGAVEAWLAESADCEIRLEPLRTGSAEDAQGMCQTTHRNSAWRAKGAARRSRAGFALTELGAKLERRR
;
A
#
# COMPACT_ATOMS: atom_id res chain seq x y z
N MET A 1 -19.51 -4.55 5.24
CA MET A 1 -19.95 -5.28 6.44
C MET A 1 -19.31 -6.65 6.65
N GLU A 2 -19.37 -7.63 5.72
CA GLU A 2 -18.76 -8.95 5.99
C GLU A 2 -17.23 -8.93 6.09
N LEU A 3 -16.55 -8.21 5.19
CA LEU A 3 -15.10 -8.02 5.23
C LEU A 3 -14.63 -7.28 6.50
N GLU A 4 -15.37 -6.24 6.90
CA GLU A 4 -15.07 -5.43 8.08
C GLU A 4 -15.10 -6.29 9.35
N ARG A 5 -16.17 -7.07 9.53
CA ARG A 5 -16.29 -8.01 10.65
C ARG A 5 -15.21 -9.08 10.64
N PHE A 6 -14.80 -9.54 9.45
CA PHE A 6 -13.72 -10.51 9.33
C PHE A 6 -12.39 -9.91 9.77
N LEU A 7 -12.02 -8.72 9.28
CA LEU A 7 -10.76 -8.06 9.65
C LEU A 7 -10.72 -7.67 11.13
N ASP A 8 -11.84 -7.20 11.68
CA ASP A 8 -11.98 -6.94 13.12
C ASP A 8 -11.77 -8.22 13.94
N ALA A 9 -12.34 -9.36 13.50
CA ALA A 9 -12.16 -10.63 14.19
C ALA A 9 -10.71 -11.10 14.12
N VAL A 10 -10.07 -11.01 12.95
CA VAL A 10 -8.66 -11.38 12.80
C VAL A 10 -7.76 -10.49 13.65
N SER A 11 -7.98 -9.17 13.67
CA SER A 11 -7.18 -8.23 14.49
C SER A 11 -7.30 -8.53 15.99
N ARG A 12 -8.49 -8.92 16.47
CA ARG A 12 -8.70 -9.30 17.88
C ARG A 12 -8.02 -10.61 18.26
N GLU A 13 -8.11 -11.62 17.39
CA GLU A 13 -7.59 -12.97 17.66
C GLU A 13 -6.07 -13.06 17.44
N ALA A 14 -5.52 -12.34 16.47
CA ALA A 14 -4.11 -12.40 16.11
C ALA A 14 -3.20 -11.57 17.04
N GLY A 15 -3.77 -10.63 17.80
CA GLY A 15 -3.04 -9.75 18.72
C GLY A 15 -2.12 -8.74 18.01
N GLU A 16 -1.24 -8.09 18.79
CA GLU A 16 -0.32 -7.05 18.28
C GLU A 16 0.90 -7.61 17.52
N GLU A 17 1.03 -8.93 17.41
CA GLU A 17 2.19 -9.59 16.80
C GLU A 17 2.00 -9.90 15.30
N VAL A 18 0.81 -9.64 14.76
CA VAL A 18 0.47 -10.00 13.38
C VAL A 18 0.10 -8.78 12.56
N ASP A 19 0.82 -8.64 11.47
CA ASP A 19 0.64 -7.64 10.44
C ASP A 19 -0.34 -8.13 9.37
N LEU A 20 -1.47 -7.45 9.20
CA LEU A 20 -2.47 -7.79 8.18
C LEU A 20 -2.25 -6.97 6.91
N VAL A 21 -1.97 -7.64 5.81
CA VAL A 21 -1.81 -7.03 4.48
C VAL A 21 -3.00 -7.40 3.60
N THR A 22 -3.79 -6.40 3.22
CA THR A 22 -4.93 -6.57 2.30
C THR A 22 -4.64 -5.92 0.96
N LEU A 23 -4.93 -6.62 -0.13
CA LEU A 23 -4.89 -6.06 -1.49
C LEU A 23 -6.32 -5.80 -1.97
N SER A 24 -6.60 -4.57 -2.37
CA SER A 24 -7.82 -4.20 -3.08
C SER A 24 -7.48 -3.73 -4.49
N HIS A 25 -8.33 -4.10 -5.46
CA HIS A 25 -8.29 -3.53 -6.79
C HIS A 25 -9.20 -2.30 -6.85
N TRP A 26 -8.77 -1.28 -7.60
CA TRP A 26 -9.44 0.03 -7.68
C TRP A 26 -10.86 -0.04 -8.27
N ASP A 27 -11.19 -1.13 -8.97
CA ASP A 27 -12.51 -1.39 -9.55
C ASP A 27 -13.52 -1.96 -8.53
N VAL A 28 -13.09 -2.27 -7.31
CA VAL A 28 -13.92 -2.85 -6.24
C VAL A 28 -14.75 -1.78 -5.48
N GLY A 29 -14.62 -0.49 -5.84
CA GLY A 29 -15.54 0.58 -5.42
C GLY A 29 -15.51 0.87 -3.91
N ALA A 30 -16.69 0.94 -3.26
CA ALA A 30 -16.87 1.46 -1.89
C ALA A 30 -16.04 0.76 -0.80
N VAL A 31 -15.59 -0.47 -1.04
CA VAL A 31 -14.74 -1.23 -0.09
C VAL A 31 -13.32 -0.65 -0.01
N GLU A 32 -12.81 -0.03 -1.09
CA GLU A 32 -11.50 0.60 -1.15
C GLU A 32 -11.38 1.76 -0.15
N ALA A 33 -12.39 2.63 -0.10
CA ALA A 33 -12.38 3.80 0.76
C ALA A 33 -12.33 3.41 2.26
N TRP A 34 -13.14 2.42 2.65
CA TRP A 34 -13.15 1.92 4.02
C TRP A 34 -11.80 1.26 4.39
N LEU A 35 -11.25 0.38 3.53
CA LEU A 35 -9.94 -0.23 3.77
C LEU A 35 -8.84 0.84 3.92
N ALA A 36 -8.87 1.87 3.07
CA ALA A 36 -7.90 2.96 3.15
C ALA A 36 -8.04 3.78 4.45
N GLU A 37 -9.26 3.97 4.95
CA GLU A 37 -9.52 4.68 6.22
C GLU A 37 -9.07 3.88 7.44
N SER A 38 -9.27 2.56 7.42
CA SER A 38 -8.93 1.65 8.52
C SER A 38 -7.45 1.23 8.55
N ALA A 39 -6.71 1.41 7.45
CA ALA A 39 -5.32 0.98 7.35
C ALA A 39 -4.34 1.91 8.09
N ASP A 40 -3.44 1.30 8.86
CA ASP A 40 -2.31 1.98 9.50
C ASP A 40 -1.28 2.50 8.50
N CYS A 41 -1.11 1.77 7.38
CA CYS A 41 -0.27 2.13 6.27
C CYS A 41 -0.98 1.79 4.95
N GLU A 42 -1.00 2.74 4.03
CA GLU A 42 -1.57 2.57 2.69
C GLU A 42 -0.45 2.57 1.65
N ILE A 43 -0.41 1.56 0.78
CA ILE A 43 0.47 1.50 -0.39
C ILE A 43 -0.39 1.52 -1.65
N ARG A 44 -0.25 2.58 -2.45
CA ARG A 44 -0.99 2.78 -3.70
C ARG A 44 -0.05 2.67 -4.90
N LEU A 45 -0.41 1.83 -5.85
CA LEU A 45 0.29 1.67 -7.12
C LEU A 45 -0.52 2.32 -8.25
N GLU A 46 0.05 3.33 -8.89
CA GLU A 46 -0.60 4.06 -9.99
C GLU A 46 0.22 3.89 -11.28
N PRO A 47 -0.36 3.37 -12.38
CA PRO A 47 0.35 3.32 -13.66
C PRO A 47 0.64 4.73 -14.19
N LEU A 48 1.71 4.88 -15.00
CA LEU A 48 1.99 6.15 -15.66
C LEU A 48 0.90 6.47 -16.69
N ARG A 49 0.34 7.69 -16.62
CA ARG A 49 -0.75 8.14 -17.50
C ARG A 49 -0.33 8.30 -18.97
N THR A 50 0.97 8.40 -19.24
CA THR A 50 1.53 8.70 -20.57
C THR A 50 2.09 7.47 -21.29
N GLY A 51 1.79 6.26 -20.80
CA GLY A 51 2.43 5.02 -21.25
C GLY A 51 3.66 4.66 -20.43
N SER A 52 4.05 3.38 -20.46
CA SER A 52 5.24 2.86 -19.76
C SER A 52 6.52 3.39 -20.41
N ALA A 53 7.41 3.99 -19.61
CA ALA A 53 8.81 4.14 -19.98
C ALA A 53 9.55 2.82 -19.68
N GLU A 54 10.63 2.50 -20.39
CA GLU A 54 11.45 1.30 -20.11
C GLU A 54 11.88 1.22 -18.64
N ASP A 55 12.13 2.38 -18.01
CA ASP A 55 12.64 2.48 -16.64
C ASP A 55 11.56 2.71 -15.57
N ALA A 56 10.32 3.02 -15.96
CA ALA A 56 9.23 3.26 -15.03
C ALA A 56 7.86 2.90 -15.63
N GLN A 57 7.15 2.01 -14.96
CA GLN A 57 5.79 1.57 -15.33
C GLN A 57 4.71 2.27 -14.51
N GLY A 58 5.08 2.77 -13.33
CA GLY A 58 4.15 3.47 -12.46
C GLY A 58 4.81 4.13 -11.27
N MET A 59 3.96 4.61 -10.37
CA MET A 59 4.33 5.25 -9.12
C MET A 59 3.78 4.45 -7.95
N CYS A 60 4.65 4.17 -6.98
CA CYS A 60 4.29 3.65 -5.68
C CYS A 60 4.23 4.83 -4.69
N GLN A 61 3.09 4.99 -4.04
CA GLN A 61 2.87 5.96 -2.97
C GLN A 61 2.63 5.20 -1.67
N THR A 62 3.37 5.55 -0.63
CA THR A 62 3.19 5.00 0.72
C THR A 62 2.74 6.11 1.65
N THR A 63 1.69 5.86 2.42
CA THR A 63 1.16 6.79 3.42
C THR A 63 1.02 6.07 4.76
N HIS A 64 1.82 6.47 5.75
CA HIS A 64 1.72 6.01 7.13
C HIS A 64 0.68 6.88 7.87
N ARG A 65 -0.45 6.30 8.27
CA ARG A 65 -1.49 7.03 9.00
C ARG A 65 -1.14 7.16 10.48
N ASN A 66 -0.56 6.13 11.07
CA ASN A 66 0.07 6.20 12.38
C ASN A 66 1.61 6.09 12.22
N SER A 67 2.35 5.91 13.30
CA SER A 67 3.80 5.64 13.21
C SER A 67 4.11 4.14 12.99
N ALA A 68 3.10 3.31 12.74
CA ALA A 68 3.32 1.89 12.45
C ALA A 68 4.05 1.74 11.11
N TRP A 69 4.96 0.77 11.07
CA TRP A 69 5.80 0.43 9.91
C TRP A 69 6.67 1.56 9.36
N ARG A 70 6.71 2.70 10.05
CA ARG A 70 7.51 3.85 9.64
C ARG A 70 8.88 3.76 10.28
N ALA A 71 9.90 3.50 9.46
CA ALA A 71 11.28 3.55 9.92
C ALA A 71 11.57 4.89 10.62
N LYS A 72 12.38 4.86 11.69
CA LYS A 72 12.72 6.06 12.45
C LYS A 72 13.34 7.11 11.52
N GLY A 73 12.76 8.32 11.50
CA GLY A 73 13.21 9.42 10.64
C GLY A 73 12.63 9.40 9.22
N ALA A 74 11.84 8.39 8.84
CA ALA A 74 11.17 8.35 7.54
C ALA A 74 9.98 9.34 7.49
N ALA A 75 9.76 9.87 6.28
CA ALA A 75 8.62 10.73 6.00
C ALA A 75 7.31 9.95 6.20
N ARG A 76 6.26 10.64 6.65
CA ARG A 76 4.92 10.06 6.79
C ARG A 76 4.32 9.65 5.44
N ARG A 77 4.74 10.32 4.36
CA ARG A 77 4.36 9.99 2.99
C ARG A 77 5.60 9.93 2.12
N SER A 78 5.68 8.92 1.26
CA SER A 78 6.77 8.77 0.29
C SER A 78 6.23 8.38 -1.08
N ARG A 79 6.96 8.75 -2.13
CA ARG A 79 6.61 8.42 -3.51
C ARG A 79 7.87 8.01 -4.29
N ALA A 80 7.83 6.83 -4.91
CA ALA A 80 8.90 6.26 -5.72
C ALA A 80 8.35 5.74 -7.06
N GLY A 81 9.10 5.92 -8.14
CA GLY A 81 8.82 5.21 -9.39
C GLY A 81 9.05 3.71 -9.20
N PHE A 82 8.30 2.88 -9.90
CA PHE A 82 8.55 1.45 -9.95
C PHE A 82 8.62 0.93 -11.38
N ALA A 83 9.43 -0.10 -11.56
CA ALA A 83 9.48 -0.92 -12.77
C ALA A 83 9.35 -2.39 -12.39
N LEU A 84 8.51 -3.12 -13.12
CA LEU A 84 8.46 -4.58 -13.06
C LEU A 84 9.52 -5.12 -14.01
N THR A 85 10.33 -6.01 -13.48
CA THR A 85 11.38 -6.75 -14.18
C THR A 85 11.05 -8.24 -14.15
N GLU A 86 11.79 -9.05 -14.89
CA GLU A 86 11.64 -10.52 -14.84
C GLU A 86 11.91 -11.11 -13.44
N LEU A 87 12.62 -10.37 -12.58
CA LEU A 87 12.94 -10.77 -11.21
C LEU A 87 11.96 -10.21 -10.16
N GLY A 88 10.98 -9.39 -10.56
CA GLY A 88 10.03 -8.74 -9.67
C GLY A 88 10.06 -7.21 -9.77
N ALA A 89 9.59 -6.52 -8.72
CA ALA A 89 9.45 -5.07 -8.70
C ALA A 89 10.73 -4.36 -8.20
N LYS A 90 11.18 -3.36 -8.94
CA LYS A 90 12.25 -2.45 -8.54
C LYS A 90 11.68 -1.08 -8.24
N LEU A 91 12.00 -0.53 -7.06
CA LEU A 91 11.69 0.85 -6.69
C LEU A 91 12.87 1.76 -7.03
N GLU A 92 12.61 2.87 -7.69
CA GLU A 92 13.61 3.90 -7.92
C GLU A 92 13.95 4.59 -6.59
N ARG A 93 15.20 4.41 -6.13
CA ARG A 93 15.72 5.19 -4.99
C ARG A 93 15.93 6.63 -5.44
N ARG A 94 15.24 7.57 -4.80
CA ARG A 94 15.62 8.99 -4.87
C ARG A 94 17.04 9.13 -4.30
N ARG A 95 17.95 9.70 -5.10
CA ARG A 95 19.28 10.15 -4.64
C ARG A 95 19.15 11.42 -3.83
#